data_AF-A0A938N735-F1
#
_entry.id   AF-A0A938N735-F1
#
_cell.length_a   1.000
_cell.length_b   1.000
_cell.length_c   1.000
_cell.angle_alpha   90.00
_cell.angle_beta   90.00
_cell.angle_gamma   90.00
#
_symmetry.space_group_name_H-M   'P 1'
#
loop_
_entity.id
_entity.type
_entity.pdbx_description
1 polymer ?
#
loop_
_entity_poly.entity_id
_entity_poly.type
_entity_poly.pdbx_seq_one_letter_code
_entity_poly.pdbx_strand_id
1 'polypeptide(L)'
;MPTRMTLKTPTDYDLVRDACSYGYFLLAPNHWHPQTRSLWRVFAVAGRGVLARITQPKGPGAPLRVEPAAPIGRPARADLERQARRMLRLDEPAEEIARFHRLDRRFRKSGRGRLFRSPTLFEDVIKTVTSCNVTWPGTVVMNRRLCEVLGARAGAEEAGSGLTHAFPAPADVAAASPDLLRARCRVGYRDARIIELARLFRDEPGRFARLEDPAIGDDEVFDALLDLPGIGPYAAGNVMQLLGRYSRLALDTESVRHGRTVLKMRGSGESIMRRLRTRYARFKDHAFRSYWFELWTFYEARHGPAHTWQRDSTGTLFTARELGKPATPSGRDPAAG
;
A
#
# COMPACT_ATOMS: atom_id res chain seq x y z
N MET A 1 -30.03 8.16 5.27
CA MET A 1 -29.24 6.94 5.53
C MET A 1 -27.95 7.00 4.73
N PRO A 2 -26.79 6.56 5.28
CA PRO A 2 -25.55 6.47 4.52
C PRO A 2 -25.75 5.56 3.30
N THR A 3 -25.22 5.98 2.16
CA THR A 3 -25.38 5.28 0.88
C THR A 3 -24.53 4.00 0.89
N ARG A 4 -25.10 2.90 1.39
CA ARG A 4 -24.42 1.60 1.37
C ARG A 4 -24.20 1.13 -0.06
N MET A 5 -22.99 0.64 -0.34
CA MET A 5 -22.60 0.06 -1.61
C MET A 5 -22.12 -1.37 -1.40
N THR A 6 -22.26 -2.19 -2.44
CA THR A 6 -21.78 -3.57 -2.44
C THR A 6 -20.85 -3.76 -3.62
N LEU A 7 -19.65 -4.28 -3.36
CA LEU A 7 -18.67 -4.61 -4.39
C LEU A 7 -18.59 -6.12 -4.51
N LYS A 8 -18.87 -6.64 -5.71
CA LYS A 8 -18.61 -8.05 -6.03
C LYS A 8 -17.10 -8.31 -5.93
N THR A 9 -16.75 -9.47 -5.40
CA THR A 9 -15.38 -9.92 -5.19
C THR A 9 -15.11 -11.20 -5.99
N PRO A 10 -13.85 -11.46 -6.38
CA PRO A 10 -13.40 -12.81 -6.69
C PRO A 10 -13.76 -13.80 -5.57
N THR A 11 -14.01 -15.06 -5.92
CA THR A 11 -14.45 -16.10 -4.98
C THR A 11 -13.41 -16.43 -3.91
N ASP A 12 -12.14 -16.15 -4.17
CA ASP A 12 -11.02 -16.37 -3.26
C ASP A 12 -10.65 -15.13 -2.43
N TYR A 13 -11.31 -13.99 -2.64
CA TYR A 13 -10.97 -12.72 -1.98
C TYR A 13 -11.32 -12.73 -0.49
N ASP A 14 -10.37 -12.34 0.35
CA ASP A 14 -10.54 -12.20 1.79
C ASP A 14 -10.03 -10.81 2.21
N LEU A 15 -10.93 -9.93 2.65
CA LEU A 15 -10.60 -8.57 3.04
C LEU A 15 -9.51 -8.53 4.12
N VAL A 16 -9.56 -9.43 5.11
CA VAL A 16 -8.63 -9.45 6.24
C VAL A 16 -7.21 -9.78 5.77
N ARG A 17 -7.10 -10.77 4.89
CA ARG A 17 -5.83 -11.21 4.31
C ARG A 17 -5.30 -10.21 3.29
N ASP A 18 -6.15 -9.78 2.36
CA ASP A 18 -5.75 -9.07 1.16
C ASP A 18 -5.57 -7.57 1.40
N ALA A 19 -6.32 -6.95 2.31
CA ALA A 19 -6.08 -5.56 2.70
C ALA A 19 -4.80 -5.42 3.55
N CYS A 20 -4.47 -6.41 4.39
CA CYS A 20 -3.28 -6.38 5.26
C CYS A 20 -2.05 -7.08 4.62
N SER A 21 -1.97 -7.12 3.29
CA SER A 21 -0.96 -7.87 2.55
C SER A 21 0.31 -7.07 2.20
N TYR A 22 0.27 -5.75 2.35
CA TYR A 22 1.36 -4.83 2.00
C TYR A 22 1.34 -3.60 2.90
N GLY A 23 2.51 -3.02 3.24
CA GLY A 23 2.62 -1.98 4.28
C GLY A 23 1.70 -0.75 4.12
N TYR A 24 1.16 -0.48 2.93
CA TYR A 24 0.29 0.66 2.67
C TYR A 24 -1.00 0.70 3.49
N PHE A 25 -1.50 -0.44 4.00
CA PHE A 25 -2.68 -0.44 4.88
C PHE A 25 -2.45 0.32 6.20
N LEU A 26 -1.20 0.50 6.59
CA LEU A 26 -0.77 1.27 7.76
C LEU A 26 -0.46 2.73 7.45
N LEU A 27 -0.37 3.11 6.17
CA LEU A 27 -0.08 4.49 5.77
C LEU A 27 -1.37 5.27 5.61
N ALA A 28 -1.37 6.51 6.10
CA ALA A 28 -2.46 7.45 5.85
C ALA A 28 -2.79 7.56 4.34
N PRO A 29 -4.07 7.78 3.98
CA PRO A 29 -5.23 7.92 4.87
C PRO A 29 -5.93 6.59 5.17
N ASN A 30 -5.21 5.45 5.19
CA ASN A 30 -5.76 4.16 5.60
C ASN A 30 -5.76 4.01 7.13
N HIS A 31 -6.75 3.30 7.64
CA HIS A 31 -6.82 2.85 9.03
C HIS A 31 -7.51 1.48 9.08
N TRP A 32 -6.72 0.43 9.27
CA TRP A 32 -7.26 -0.89 9.58
C TRP A 32 -7.63 -0.97 11.06
N HIS A 33 -8.84 -1.43 11.37
CA HIS A 33 -9.33 -1.63 12.73
C HIS A 33 -9.35 -3.13 13.07
N PRO A 34 -8.38 -3.65 13.85
CA PRO A 34 -8.24 -5.10 14.09
C PRO A 34 -9.47 -5.77 14.71
N GLN A 35 -10.09 -5.12 15.70
CA GLN A 35 -11.22 -5.66 16.46
C GLN A 35 -12.46 -5.86 15.59
N THR A 36 -12.75 -4.90 14.71
CA THR A 36 -13.92 -4.94 13.82
C THR A 36 -13.60 -5.54 12.45
N ARG A 37 -12.32 -5.86 12.18
CA ARG A 37 -11.81 -6.37 10.89
C ARG A 37 -12.31 -5.52 9.72
N SER A 38 -12.18 -4.21 9.87
CA SER A 38 -12.68 -3.22 8.92
C SER A 38 -11.57 -2.27 8.47
N LEU A 39 -11.63 -1.87 7.20
CA LEU A 39 -10.76 -0.84 6.66
C LEU A 39 -11.54 0.48 6.63
N TRP A 40 -11.02 1.48 7.30
CA TRP A 40 -11.47 2.85 7.22
C TRP A 40 -10.51 3.68 6.40
N ARG A 41 -11.05 4.61 5.62
CA ARG A 41 -10.25 5.51 4.80
C ARG A 41 -11.03 6.77 4.43
N VAL A 42 -10.35 7.91 4.35
CA VAL A 42 -10.86 9.09 3.63
C VAL A 42 -10.45 9.01 2.16
N PHE A 43 -11.43 8.96 1.27
CA PHE A 43 -11.25 9.00 -0.18
C PHE A 43 -11.40 10.43 -0.69
N ALA A 44 -10.60 10.83 -1.68
CA ALA A 44 -10.83 12.05 -2.44
C ALA A 44 -11.74 11.69 -3.62
N VAL A 45 -13.04 11.98 -3.50
CA VAL A 45 -14.03 11.65 -4.53
C VAL A 45 -14.78 12.90 -4.97
N ALA A 46 -14.85 13.12 -6.28
CA ALA A 46 -15.48 14.32 -6.85
C ALA A 46 -15.06 15.64 -6.15
N GLY A 47 -13.76 15.79 -5.84
CA GLY A 47 -13.19 16.98 -5.20
C GLY A 47 -13.47 17.13 -3.71
N ARG A 48 -14.00 16.10 -3.03
CA ARG A 48 -14.31 16.14 -1.58
C ARG A 48 -13.71 14.96 -0.84
N GLY A 49 -13.41 15.15 0.44
CA GLY A 49 -13.05 14.08 1.35
C GLY A 49 -14.29 13.30 1.79
N VAL A 50 -14.33 11.99 1.54
CA VAL A 50 -15.38 11.08 1.99
C VAL A 50 -14.76 9.97 2.83
N LEU A 51 -15.05 10.00 4.13
CA LEU A 51 -14.74 8.89 5.02
C LEU A 51 -15.66 7.71 4.69
N ALA A 52 -15.09 6.53 4.50
CA ALA A 52 -15.84 5.31 4.28
C ALA A 52 -15.23 4.12 5.02
N ARG A 53 -16.11 3.23 5.47
CA ARG A 53 -15.78 1.93 6.07
C ARG A 53 -15.99 0.81 5.05
N ILE A 54 -15.07 -0.14 5.01
CA ILE A 54 -15.13 -1.34 4.17
C ILE A 54 -15.10 -2.58 5.05
N THR A 55 -16.05 -3.49 4.85
CA THR A 55 -16.17 -4.77 5.57
C THR A 55 -16.54 -5.91 4.64
N GLN A 56 -16.28 -7.15 5.08
CA GLN A 56 -16.72 -8.38 4.41
C GLN A 56 -17.48 -9.28 5.39
N PRO A 57 -18.72 -8.91 5.77
CA PRO A 57 -19.41 -9.52 6.90
C PRO A 57 -19.77 -11.00 6.69
N LYS A 58 -19.88 -11.44 5.44
CA LYS A 58 -20.22 -12.83 5.06
C LYS A 58 -18.98 -13.71 4.80
N GLY A 59 -17.78 -13.20 5.11
CA GLY A 59 -16.52 -13.93 4.95
C GLY A 59 -15.97 -13.98 3.52
N PRO A 60 -14.87 -14.72 3.31
CA PRO A 60 -14.16 -14.78 2.03
C PRO A 60 -15.07 -15.13 0.84
N GLY A 61 -14.79 -14.53 -0.32
CA GLY A 61 -15.56 -14.70 -1.55
C GLY A 61 -16.90 -13.97 -1.59
N ALA A 62 -17.45 -13.56 -0.45
CA ALA A 62 -18.69 -12.81 -0.40
C ALA A 62 -18.46 -11.32 -0.72
N PRO A 63 -19.47 -10.61 -1.28
CA PRO A 63 -19.33 -9.20 -1.62
C PRO A 63 -18.90 -8.31 -0.45
N LEU A 64 -18.03 -7.34 -0.74
CA LEU A 64 -17.67 -6.31 0.22
C LEU A 64 -18.81 -5.32 0.40
N ARG A 65 -18.89 -4.77 1.60
CA ARG A 65 -19.77 -3.66 1.94
C ARG A 65 -18.93 -2.40 2.12
N VAL A 66 -19.27 -1.35 1.37
CA VAL A 66 -18.66 -0.02 1.49
C VAL A 66 -19.71 0.94 2.02
N GLU A 67 -19.41 1.59 3.13
CA GLU A 67 -20.32 2.45 3.89
C GLU A 67 -19.68 3.83 4.09
N PRO A 68 -20.03 4.83 3.25
CA PRO A 68 -19.67 6.22 3.50
C PRO A 68 -20.27 6.70 4.81
N ALA A 69 -19.51 7.48 5.58
CA ALA A 69 -19.96 8.05 6.86
C ALA A 69 -21.07 9.11 6.70
N ALA A 70 -21.17 9.72 5.51
CA ALA A 70 -22.22 10.67 5.15
C ALA A 70 -22.86 10.30 3.80
N PRO A 71 -24.11 10.73 3.51
CA PRO A 71 -24.71 10.54 2.19
C PRO A 71 -23.87 11.16 1.07
N ILE A 72 -23.75 10.45 -0.05
CA ILE A 72 -22.99 10.90 -1.22
C ILE A 72 -23.84 10.87 -2.49
N GLY A 73 -23.59 11.82 -3.39
CA GLY A 73 -24.24 11.88 -4.71
C GLY A 73 -23.75 10.77 -5.65
N ARG A 74 -24.47 10.58 -6.77
CA ARG A 74 -24.14 9.54 -7.78
C ARG A 74 -22.70 9.63 -8.32
N PRO A 75 -22.15 10.82 -8.66
CA PRO A 75 -20.77 10.91 -9.15
C PRO A 75 -19.74 10.45 -8.10
N ALA A 76 -19.87 10.91 -6.86
CA ALA A 76 -19.00 10.50 -5.76
C ALA A 76 -19.13 9.00 -5.46
N ARG A 77 -20.33 8.43 -5.58
CA ARG A 77 -20.57 6.99 -5.44
C ARG A 77 -19.82 6.18 -6.51
N ALA A 78 -19.91 6.59 -7.78
CA ALA A 78 -19.24 5.91 -8.88
C ALA A 78 -17.70 6.00 -8.75
N ASP A 79 -17.19 7.16 -8.35
CA ASP A 79 -15.76 7.37 -8.14
C ASP A 79 -15.23 6.56 -6.94
N LEU A 80 -15.97 6.53 -5.82
CA LEU A 80 -15.65 5.69 -4.66
C LEU A 80 -15.64 4.19 -5.02
N GLU A 81 -16.60 3.73 -5.83
CA GLU A 81 -16.64 2.34 -6.31
C GLU A 81 -15.38 1.98 -7.10
N ARG A 82 -15.03 2.81 -8.09
CA ARG A 82 -13.83 2.63 -8.91
C ARG A 82 -12.56 2.59 -8.05
N GLN A 83 -12.42 3.58 -7.17
CA GLN A 83 -11.28 3.72 -6.27
C GLN A 83 -11.14 2.53 -5.33
N ALA A 84 -12.23 2.08 -4.69
CA ALA A 84 -12.22 0.93 -3.79
C ALA A 84 -11.90 -0.38 -4.53
N ARG A 85 -12.45 -0.59 -5.74
CA ARG A 85 -12.13 -1.76 -6.57
C ARG A 85 -10.64 -1.83 -6.91
N ARG A 86 -10.06 -0.71 -7.34
CA ARG A 86 -8.62 -0.60 -7.62
C ARG A 86 -7.81 -0.89 -6.36
N MET A 87 -8.05 -0.15 -5.28
CA MET A 87 -7.32 -0.24 -4.00
C MET A 87 -7.25 -1.68 -3.47
N LEU A 88 -8.36 -2.41 -3.59
CA LEU A 88 -8.54 -3.74 -3.04
C LEU A 88 -8.22 -4.87 -4.02
N ARG A 89 -7.72 -4.58 -5.24
CA ARG A 89 -7.38 -5.61 -6.26
C ARG A 89 -8.56 -6.50 -6.64
N LEU A 90 -9.77 -5.94 -6.70
CA LEU A 90 -10.95 -6.70 -7.11
C LEU A 90 -10.99 -6.96 -8.62
N ASP A 91 -10.14 -6.27 -9.37
CA ASP A 91 -9.87 -6.44 -10.80
C ASP A 91 -8.94 -7.64 -11.09
N GLU A 92 -8.35 -8.25 -10.06
CA GLU A 92 -7.49 -9.41 -10.25
C GLU A 92 -8.26 -10.74 -10.09
N PRO A 93 -8.35 -11.56 -11.15
CA PRO A 93 -9.16 -12.77 -11.15
C PRO A 93 -8.57 -13.88 -10.26
N ALA A 94 -9.43 -14.78 -9.78
CA ALA A 94 -9.02 -15.89 -8.90
C ALA A 94 -8.06 -16.86 -9.61
N GLU A 95 -8.16 -16.95 -10.93
CA GLU A 95 -7.34 -17.78 -11.81
C GLU A 95 -5.87 -17.38 -11.77
N GLU A 96 -5.57 -16.07 -11.69
CA GLU A 96 -4.21 -15.55 -11.55
C GLU A 96 -3.61 -15.91 -10.18
N ILE A 97 -4.42 -15.88 -9.13
CA ILE A 97 -4.00 -16.33 -7.80
C ILE A 97 -3.73 -17.84 -7.79
N ALA A 98 -4.59 -18.62 -8.45
CA ALA A 98 -4.40 -20.06 -8.61
C ALA A 98 -3.15 -20.38 -9.43
N ARG A 99 -2.83 -19.61 -10.48
CA ARG A 99 -1.59 -19.72 -11.26
C ARG A 99 -0.37 -19.50 -10.37
N PHE A 100 -0.39 -18.44 -9.55
CA PHE A 100 0.67 -18.19 -8.58
C PHE A 100 0.83 -19.37 -7.60
N HIS A 101 -0.25 -19.92 -7.05
CA HIS A 101 -0.18 -21.04 -6.10
C HIS A 101 0.30 -22.36 -6.72
N ARG A 102 0.09 -22.57 -8.02
CA ARG A 102 0.70 -23.70 -8.74
C ARG A 102 2.22 -23.54 -8.83
N LEU A 103 2.68 -22.30 -9.06
CA LEU A 103 4.10 -21.98 -9.20
C LEU A 103 4.84 -21.92 -7.85
N ASP A 104 4.20 -21.38 -6.82
CA ASP A 104 4.71 -21.31 -5.45
C ASP A 104 3.70 -21.87 -4.44
N ARG A 105 3.79 -23.18 -4.19
CA ARG A 105 2.87 -23.92 -3.32
C ARG A 105 2.89 -23.46 -1.87
N ARG A 106 3.92 -22.71 -1.43
CA ARG A 106 4.05 -22.24 -0.03
C ARG A 106 2.88 -21.36 0.39
N PHE A 107 2.30 -20.61 -0.54
CA PHE A 107 1.22 -19.66 -0.27
C PHE A 107 -0.18 -20.21 -0.55
N ARG A 108 -0.30 -21.44 -1.09
CA ARG A 108 -1.59 -22.05 -1.41
C ARG A 108 -2.48 -22.21 -0.19
N LYS A 109 -1.94 -22.70 0.93
CA LYS A 109 -2.73 -22.94 2.16
C LYS A 109 -3.24 -21.66 2.81
N SER A 110 -2.46 -20.58 2.75
CA SER A 110 -2.85 -19.28 3.32
C SER A 110 -3.70 -18.44 2.35
N GLY A 111 -3.79 -18.84 1.08
CA GLY A 111 -4.51 -18.09 0.05
C GLY A 111 -3.83 -16.78 -0.37
N ARG A 112 -2.61 -16.49 0.10
CA ARG A 112 -1.92 -15.22 -0.21
C ARG A 112 -1.60 -15.12 -1.69
N GLY A 113 -1.93 -13.98 -2.29
CA GLY A 113 -1.72 -13.76 -3.72
C GLY A 113 -1.87 -12.29 -4.09
N ARG A 114 -2.90 -11.62 -3.58
CA ARG A 114 -3.15 -10.20 -3.85
C ARG A 114 -2.31 -9.30 -2.94
N LEU A 115 -1.87 -8.17 -3.50
CA LEU A 115 -1.13 -7.13 -2.81
C LEU A 115 -1.96 -5.84 -2.76
N PHE A 116 -2.19 -5.34 -1.54
CA PHE A 116 -2.90 -4.09 -1.30
C PHE A 116 -2.17 -2.91 -1.95
N ARG A 117 -2.93 -1.98 -2.53
CA ARG A 117 -2.42 -0.77 -3.18
C ARG A 117 -3.29 0.43 -2.84
N SER A 118 -2.96 1.60 -3.36
CA SER A 118 -3.73 2.82 -3.16
C SER A 118 -4.95 2.89 -4.09
N PRO A 119 -5.90 3.82 -3.90
CA PRO A 119 -7.01 4.01 -4.84
C PRO A 119 -6.65 4.68 -6.16
N THR A 120 -5.44 5.25 -6.30
CA THR A 120 -4.96 5.90 -7.53
C THR A 120 -3.48 5.59 -7.76
N LEU A 121 -3.03 5.62 -9.02
CA LEU A 121 -1.62 5.50 -9.36
C LEU A 121 -0.79 6.65 -8.80
N PHE A 122 -1.35 7.86 -8.76
CA PHE A 122 -0.67 9.02 -8.19
C PHE A 122 -0.27 8.77 -6.73
N GLU A 123 -1.20 8.28 -5.91
CA GLU A 123 -0.90 7.97 -4.51
C GLU A 123 0.13 6.84 -4.38
N ASP A 124 0.07 5.81 -5.25
CA ASP A 124 1.08 4.74 -5.30
C ASP A 124 2.49 5.28 -5.60
N VAL A 125 2.61 6.20 -6.56
CA VAL A 125 3.89 6.83 -6.93
C VAL A 125 4.41 7.71 -5.80
N ILE A 126 3.58 8.58 -5.22
CA ILE A 126 4.03 9.48 -4.13
C ILE A 126 4.35 8.69 -2.85
N LYS A 127 3.58 7.63 -2.52
CA LYS A 127 3.93 6.71 -1.43
C LYS A 127 5.24 5.97 -1.68
N THR A 128 5.52 5.61 -2.93
CA THR A 128 6.81 5.04 -3.31
C THR A 128 7.94 6.05 -3.09
N VAL A 129 7.81 7.28 -3.59
CA VAL A 129 8.81 8.35 -3.40
C VAL A 129 9.07 8.65 -1.92
N THR A 130 8.01 8.73 -1.11
CA THR A 130 8.12 8.96 0.34
C THR A 130 8.63 7.74 1.11
N SER A 131 8.76 6.57 0.48
CA SER A 131 9.36 5.38 1.08
C SER A 131 10.84 5.16 0.70
N CYS A 132 11.34 5.89 -0.31
CA CYS A 132 12.73 5.75 -0.76
C CYS A 132 13.70 6.45 0.20
N ASN A 133 14.82 5.79 0.55
CA ASN A 133 15.90 6.35 1.37
C ASN A 133 15.44 7.00 2.69
N VAL A 134 14.53 6.32 3.39
CA VAL A 134 14.00 6.77 4.68
C VAL A 134 13.67 5.57 5.55
N THR A 135 13.56 5.79 6.85
CA THR A 135 13.00 4.79 7.76
C THR A 135 11.47 4.81 7.70
N TRP A 136 10.85 3.67 8.03
CA TRP A 136 9.39 3.56 8.04
C TRP A 136 8.66 4.63 8.86
N PRO A 137 9.09 5.02 10.08
CA PRO A 137 8.43 6.12 10.79
C PRO A 137 8.46 7.43 10.01
N GLY A 138 9.54 7.70 9.26
CA GLY A 138 9.61 8.85 8.35
C GLY A 138 8.58 8.75 7.23
N THR A 139 8.42 7.58 6.61
CA THR A 139 7.37 7.31 5.60
C THR A 139 5.97 7.56 6.17
N VAL A 140 5.69 7.05 7.37
CA VAL A 140 4.40 7.24 8.06
C VAL A 140 4.12 8.72 8.29
N VAL A 141 5.11 9.46 8.82
CA VAL A 141 4.98 10.90 9.10
C VAL A 141 4.74 11.70 7.83
N MET A 142 5.53 11.48 6.78
CA MET A 142 5.38 12.20 5.51
C MET A 142 3.98 11.99 4.90
N ASN A 143 3.52 10.74 4.84
CA ASN A 143 2.21 10.43 4.26
C ASN A 143 1.04 11.02 5.07
N ARG A 144 1.12 10.95 6.40
CA ARG A 144 0.13 11.61 7.26
C ARG A 144 0.11 13.12 7.02
N ARG A 145 1.28 13.77 7.00
CA ARG A 145 1.36 15.23 6.83
C ARG A 145 0.94 15.68 5.44
N LEU A 146 1.23 14.91 4.38
CA LEU A 146 0.69 15.19 3.04
C LEU A 146 -0.84 15.23 3.03
N CYS A 147 -1.49 14.28 3.72
CA CYS A 147 -2.94 14.29 3.87
C CYS A 147 -3.42 15.50 4.69
N GLU A 148 -2.83 15.75 5.86
CA GLU A 148 -3.26 16.85 6.76
C GLU A 148 -3.05 18.25 6.18
N VAL A 149 -2.02 18.47 5.38
CA VAL A 149 -1.65 19.80 4.87
C VAL A 149 -2.33 20.11 3.53
N LEU A 150 -2.51 19.10 2.67
CA LEU A 150 -2.96 19.31 1.29
C LEU A 150 -4.20 18.50 0.91
N GLY A 151 -4.59 17.52 1.73
CA GLY A 151 -5.70 16.63 1.43
C GLY A 151 -7.06 17.30 1.64
N ALA A 152 -8.06 16.86 0.87
CA ALA A 152 -9.43 17.29 1.09
C ALA A 152 -9.96 16.77 2.45
N ARG A 153 -10.47 17.68 3.29
CA ARG A 153 -11.02 17.33 4.60
C ARG A 153 -12.30 16.49 4.45
N ALA A 154 -12.45 15.48 5.29
CA ALA A 154 -13.68 14.72 5.41
C ALA A 154 -14.76 15.55 6.12
N GLY A 155 -15.99 15.50 5.61
CA GLY A 155 -17.14 16.14 6.28
C GLY A 155 -17.67 15.38 7.50
N ALA A 156 -17.11 14.21 7.80
CA ALA A 156 -17.45 13.35 8.93
C ALA A 156 -16.18 12.69 9.46
N GLU A 157 -16.16 12.37 10.74
CA GLU A 157 -15.02 11.78 11.44
C GLU A 157 -15.44 10.46 12.10
N GLU A 158 -14.55 9.47 12.11
CA GLU A 158 -14.69 8.25 12.91
C GLU A 158 -13.86 8.42 14.18
N ALA A 159 -14.51 8.33 15.33
CA ALA A 159 -13.86 8.55 16.62
C ALA A 159 -12.63 7.64 16.81
N GLY A 160 -11.52 8.21 17.27
CA GLY A 160 -10.27 7.46 17.50
C GLY A 160 -9.50 7.04 16.23
N SER A 161 -10.05 7.20 15.03
CA SER A 161 -9.34 6.84 13.79
C SER A 161 -8.23 7.82 13.40
N GLY A 162 -8.35 9.08 13.82
CA GLY A 162 -7.49 10.19 13.39
C GLY A 162 -7.60 10.51 11.89
N LEU A 163 -8.59 9.94 11.20
CA LEU A 163 -8.80 10.12 9.76
C LEU A 163 -9.58 11.40 9.48
N THR A 164 -8.84 12.46 9.13
CA THR A 164 -9.41 13.79 8.90
C THR A 164 -9.37 14.24 7.45
N HIS A 165 -8.41 13.76 6.66
CA HIS A 165 -8.17 14.22 5.29
C HIS A 165 -7.90 13.04 4.36
N ALA A 166 -8.31 13.19 3.09
CA ALA A 166 -7.92 12.28 2.02
C ALA A 166 -6.43 12.44 1.67
N PHE A 167 -5.92 11.53 0.85
CA PHE A 167 -4.66 11.77 0.15
C PHE A 167 -4.87 12.94 -0.84
N PRO A 168 -3.92 13.87 -0.98
CA PRO A 168 -4.11 15.04 -1.83
C PRO A 168 -4.25 14.67 -3.31
N ALA A 169 -5.04 15.45 -4.06
CA ALA A 169 -5.12 15.28 -5.50
C ALA A 169 -3.86 15.83 -6.19
N PRO A 170 -3.55 15.40 -7.43
CA PRO A 170 -2.41 15.95 -8.18
C PRO A 170 -2.44 17.49 -8.27
N ALA A 171 -3.61 18.09 -8.46
CA ALA A 171 -3.76 19.54 -8.55
C ALA A 171 -3.35 20.27 -7.26
N ASP A 172 -3.72 19.73 -6.09
CA ASP A 172 -3.41 20.33 -4.78
C ASP A 172 -1.89 20.30 -4.52
N VAL A 173 -1.24 19.19 -4.87
CA VAL A 173 0.21 19.05 -4.73
C VAL A 173 0.96 19.92 -5.76
N ALA A 174 0.46 20.01 -7.00
CA ALA A 174 1.08 20.81 -8.06
C ALA A 174 1.04 22.32 -7.78
N ALA A 175 0.06 22.78 -7.00
CA ALA A 175 -0.11 24.17 -6.57
C ALA A 175 0.73 24.53 -5.33
N ALA A 176 1.28 23.54 -4.62
CA ALA A 176 2.12 23.78 -3.44
C ALA A 176 3.52 24.29 -3.83
N SER A 177 4.21 24.91 -2.87
CA SER A 177 5.63 25.27 -3.00
C SER A 177 6.54 24.18 -2.40
N PRO A 178 7.78 24.01 -2.91
CA PRO A 178 8.72 23.07 -2.32
C PRO A 178 8.98 23.36 -0.83
N ASP A 179 9.06 24.63 -0.45
CA ASP A 179 9.28 25.06 0.94
C ASP A 179 8.12 24.65 1.85
N LEU A 180 6.87 24.77 1.39
CA LEU A 180 5.71 24.29 2.13
C LEU A 180 5.80 22.78 2.38
N LEU A 181 6.11 21.99 1.33
CA LEU A 181 6.25 20.54 1.47
C LEU A 181 7.38 20.18 2.43
N ARG A 182 8.53 20.85 2.34
CA ARG A 182 9.67 20.61 3.22
C ARG A 182 9.34 20.94 4.68
N ALA A 183 8.75 22.10 4.92
CA ALA A 183 8.47 22.60 6.27
C ALA A 183 7.30 21.88 6.95
N ARG A 184 6.20 21.66 6.22
CA ARG A 184 4.93 21.17 6.78
C ARG A 184 4.69 19.70 6.52
N CYS A 185 5.04 19.20 5.33
CA CYS A 185 4.91 17.79 4.97
C CYS A 185 6.13 16.94 5.37
N ARG A 186 7.24 17.59 5.74
CA ARG A 186 8.50 16.95 6.20
C ARG A 186 9.10 16.01 5.15
N VAL A 187 8.92 16.31 3.86
CA VAL A 187 9.37 15.43 2.77
C VAL A 187 10.87 15.49 2.47
N GLY A 188 11.59 16.42 3.10
CA GLY A 188 13.01 16.67 2.86
C GLY A 188 13.27 17.04 1.39
N TYR A 189 14.39 16.59 0.83
CA TYR A 189 14.81 16.89 -0.55
C TYR A 189 13.85 16.42 -1.67
N ARG A 190 12.76 15.72 -1.33
CA ARG A 190 11.77 15.20 -2.29
C ARG A 190 10.77 16.26 -2.74
N ASP A 191 10.78 17.42 -2.10
CA ASP A 191 9.80 18.49 -2.28
C ASP A 191 9.55 18.90 -3.74
N ALA A 192 10.54 19.45 -4.45
CA ALA A 192 10.43 19.89 -5.83
C ALA A 192 10.00 18.74 -6.74
N ARG A 193 10.49 17.54 -6.44
CA ARG A 193 10.21 16.35 -7.24
C ARG A 193 8.78 15.86 -7.11
N ILE A 194 8.22 15.91 -5.91
CA ILE A 194 6.81 15.59 -5.66
C ILE A 194 5.91 16.56 -6.44
N ILE A 195 6.28 17.85 -6.51
CA ILE A 195 5.54 18.87 -7.28
C ILE A 195 5.62 18.60 -8.78
N GLU A 196 6.80 18.27 -9.29
CA GLU A 196 7.01 17.95 -10.70
C GLU A 196 6.17 16.73 -11.13
N LEU A 197 6.20 15.65 -10.34
CA LEU A 197 5.35 14.47 -10.56
C LEU A 197 3.87 14.86 -10.54
N ALA A 198 3.44 15.66 -9.57
CA ALA A 198 2.04 16.10 -9.47
C ALA A 198 1.58 16.92 -10.68
N ARG A 199 2.45 17.77 -11.25
CA ARG A 199 2.19 18.50 -12.49
C ARG A 199 2.00 17.54 -13.66
N LEU A 200 2.89 16.56 -13.84
CA LEU A 200 2.73 15.55 -14.88
C LEU A 200 1.39 14.81 -14.76
N PHE A 201 1.03 14.34 -13.55
CA PHE A 201 -0.24 13.64 -13.32
C PHE A 201 -1.47 14.51 -13.59
N ARG A 202 -1.38 15.83 -13.36
CA ARG A 202 -2.44 16.80 -13.64
C ARG A 202 -2.55 17.10 -15.13
N ASP A 203 -1.42 17.32 -15.79
CA ASP A 203 -1.34 17.88 -17.15
C ASP A 203 -1.40 16.78 -18.23
N GLU A 204 -0.97 15.56 -17.90
CA GLU A 204 -0.91 14.41 -18.83
C GLU A 204 -1.64 13.16 -18.28
N PRO A 205 -2.92 13.23 -17.86
CA PRO A 205 -3.63 12.09 -17.25
C PRO A 205 -3.69 10.85 -18.16
N GLY A 206 -3.71 11.04 -19.49
CA GLY A 206 -3.68 9.95 -20.47
C GLY A 206 -2.40 9.13 -20.44
N ARG A 207 -1.24 9.76 -20.16
CA ARG A 207 0.05 9.08 -20.01
C ARG A 207 0.00 8.05 -18.88
N PHE A 208 -0.62 8.41 -17.75
CA PHE A 208 -0.72 7.54 -16.57
C PHE A 208 -1.83 6.51 -16.68
N ALA A 209 -2.94 6.82 -17.36
CA ALA A 209 -3.97 5.84 -17.67
C ALA A 209 -3.42 4.67 -18.51
N ARG A 210 -2.52 4.97 -19.47
CA ARG A 210 -1.84 3.97 -20.30
C ARG A 210 -0.99 2.99 -19.47
N LEU A 211 -0.41 3.42 -18.35
CA LEU A 211 0.40 2.54 -17.48
C LEU A 211 -0.45 1.49 -16.75
N GLU A 212 -1.75 1.73 -16.57
CA GLU A 212 -2.69 0.78 -15.96
C GLU A 212 -3.34 -0.16 -16.99
N ASP A 213 -3.12 0.08 -18.29
CA ASP A 213 -3.69 -0.75 -19.35
C ASP A 213 -2.96 -2.11 -19.40
N PRO A 214 -3.68 -3.24 -19.20
CA PRO A 214 -3.09 -4.57 -19.24
C PRO A 214 -2.54 -4.94 -20.62
N ALA A 215 -2.93 -4.26 -21.70
CA ALA A 215 -2.39 -4.49 -23.05
C ALA A 215 -0.94 -4.01 -23.22
N ILE A 216 -0.46 -3.10 -22.36
CA ILE A 216 0.91 -2.60 -22.41
C ILE A 216 1.87 -3.59 -21.74
N GLY A 217 3.01 -3.84 -22.37
CA GLY A 217 4.03 -4.78 -21.88
C GLY A 217 4.76 -4.28 -20.63
N ASP A 218 5.23 -5.21 -19.80
CA ASP A 218 5.93 -4.90 -18.54
C ASP A 218 7.18 -4.03 -18.74
N ASP A 219 7.95 -4.27 -19.80
CA ASP A 219 9.18 -3.52 -20.08
C ASP A 219 8.87 -2.07 -20.47
N GLU A 220 7.86 -1.87 -21.32
CA GLU A 220 7.42 -0.53 -21.73
C GLU A 220 6.88 0.29 -20.53
N VAL A 221 6.07 -0.34 -19.65
CA VAL A 221 5.61 0.33 -18.43
C VAL A 221 6.80 0.66 -17.52
N PHE A 222 7.77 -0.23 -17.39
CA PHE A 222 8.94 -0.01 -16.55
C PHE A 222 9.82 1.13 -17.06
N ASP A 223 10.07 1.19 -18.37
CA ASP A 223 10.86 2.26 -18.99
C ASP A 223 10.14 3.61 -18.85
N ALA A 224 8.82 3.65 -19.10
CA ALA A 224 8.03 4.86 -18.89
C ALA A 224 8.03 5.34 -17.42
N LEU A 225 8.14 4.43 -16.46
CA LEU A 225 8.31 4.77 -15.03
C LEU A 225 9.73 5.28 -14.73
N LEU A 226 10.78 4.76 -15.37
CA LEU A 226 12.16 5.25 -15.20
C LEU A 226 12.34 6.67 -15.74
N ASP A 227 11.60 7.03 -16.79
CA ASP A 227 11.59 8.38 -17.34
C ASP A 227 10.91 9.39 -16.41
N LEU A 228 10.22 8.93 -15.37
CA LEU A 228 9.62 9.84 -14.41
C LEU A 228 10.67 10.49 -13.52
N PRO A 229 10.47 11.78 -13.22
CA PRO A 229 11.43 12.53 -12.46
C PRO A 229 11.63 11.88 -11.07
N GLY A 230 12.88 11.53 -10.75
CA GLY A 230 13.26 10.98 -9.44
C GLY A 230 12.86 9.52 -9.19
N ILE A 231 12.37 8.81 -10.22
CA ILE A 231 12.01 7.40 -10.14
C ILE A 231 13.16 6.55 -10.68
N GLY A 232 14.00 6.04 -9.78
CA GLY A 232 15.04 5.07 -10.13
C GLY A 232 14.53 3.63 -10.24
N PRO A 233 15.40 2.66 -10.61
CA PRO A 233 15.01 1.26 -10.84
C PRO A 233 14.28 0.59 -9.66
N TYR A 234 14.67 0.91 -8.42
CA TYR A 234 13.97 0.42 -7.24
C TYR A 234 12.52 0.95 -7.17
N ALA A 235 12.35 2.26 -7.32
CA ALA A 235 11.06 2.91 -7.24
C ALA A 235 10.14 2.45 -8.39
N ALA A 236 10.65 2.38 -9.62
CA ALA A 236 9.94 1.82 -10.76
C ALA A 236 9.48 0.37 -10.48
N GLY A 237 10.38 -0.49 -9.97
CA GLY A 237 10.04 -1.85 -9.58
C GLY A 237 8.95 -1.92 -8.50
N ASN A 238 8.96 -1.00 -7.53
CA ASN A 238 7.91 -0.93 -6.51
C ASN A 238 6.58 -0.42 -7.06
N VAL A 239 6.59 0.47 -8.06
CA VAL A 239 5.34 0.90 -8.72
C VAL A 239 4.79 -0.23 -9.60
N MET A 240 5.63 -1.02 -10.26
CA MET A 240 5.20 -2.18 -11.06
C MET A 240 4.34 -3.17 -10.26
N GLN A 241 4.77 -3.54 -9.04
CA GLN A 241 3.95 -4.44 -8.21
C GLN A 241 2.63 -3.78 -7.77
N LEU A 242 2.59 -2.45 -7.58
CA LEU A 242 1.36 -1.69 -7.30
C LEU A 242 0.43 -1.57 -8.52
N LEU A 243 0.97 -1.72 -9.74
CA LEU A 243 0.20 -1.86 -10.96
C LEU A 243 -0.32 -3.29 -11.14
N GLY A 244 0.32 -4.29 -10.54
CA GLY A 244 -0.05 -5.71 -10.65
C GLY A 244 0.91 -6.51 -11.51
N ARG A 245 2.08 -5.94 -11.78
CA ARG A 245 3.14 -6.50 -12.62
C ARG A 245 4.26 -6.96 -11.70
N TYR A 246 4.34 -8.27 -11.44
CA TYR A 246 5.18 -8.83 -10.37
C TYR A 246 6.46 -9.49 -10.87
N SER A 247 6.81 -9.32 -12.14
CA SER A 247 8.02 -9.87 -12.76
C SER A 247 9.32 -9.28 -12.19
N ARG A 248 9.26 -8.03 -11.69
CA ARG A 248 10.43 -7.26 -11.24
C ARG A 248 10.52 -7.17 -9.72
N LEU A 249 11.73 -7.29 -9.19
CA LEU A 249 12.01 -7.15 -7.75
C LEU A 249 12.44 -5.73 -7.41
N ALA A 250 11.74 -5.08 -6.47
CA ALA A 250 12.17 -3.84 -5.83
C ALA A 250 13.09 -4.17 -4.64
N LEU A 251 14.37 -4.44 -4.91
CA LEU A 251 15.33 -4.84 -3.87
C LEU A 251 16.04 -3.64 -3.23
N ASP A 252 16.17 -3.67 -1.92
CA ASP A 252 16.74 -2.64 -1.06
C ASP A 252 17.56 -3.24 0.11
N THR A 253 17.91 -2.41 1.09
CA THR A 253 18.64 -2.85 2.29
C THR A 253 17.85 -3.86 3.12
N GLU A 254 16.53 -3.75 3.14
CA GLU A 254 15.65 -4.70 3.82
C GLU A 254 15.64 -6.07 3.12
N SER A 255 15.72 -6.06 1.80
CA SER A 255 15.92 -7.27 0.99
C SER A 255 17.24 -7.97 1.32
N VAL A 256 18.32 -7.19 1.49
CA VAL A 256 19.63 -7.73 1.91
C VAL A 256 19.52 -8.37 3.30
N ARG A 257 18.84 -7.72 4.24
CA ARG A 257 18.57 -8.32 5.56
C ARG A 257 17.82 -9.64 5.41
N HIS A 258 16.72 -9.67 4.65
CA HIS A 258 15.97 -10.90 4.39
C HIS A 258 16.88 -12.03 3.88
N GLY A 259 17.71 -11.73 2.89
CA GLY A 259 18.71 -12.67 2.37
C GLY A 259 19.65 -13.22 3.45
N ARG A 260 20.12 -12.38 4.37
CA ARG A 260 21.02 -12.80 5.47
C ARG A 260 20.28 -13.58 6.56
N THR A 261 19.19 -13.04 7.08
CA THR A 261 18.57 -13.55 8.31
C THR A 261 17.67 -14.74 8.05
N VAL A 262 16.90 -14.71 6.95
CA VAL A 262 15.92 -15.75 6.61
C VAL A 262 16.55 -16.79 5.70
N LEU A 263 17.22 -16.36 4.63
CA LEU A 263 17.78 -17.26 3.62
C LEU A 263 19.24 -17.69 3.90
N LYS A 264 19.83 -17.20 5.01
CA LYS A 264 21.21 -17.51 5.45
C LYS A 264 22.27 -17.27 4.36
N MET A 265 22.02 -16.31 3.45
CA MET A 265 22.97 -15.93 2.41
C MET A 265 24.15 -15.17 3.01
N ARG A 266 25.35 -15.43 2.48
CA ARG A 266 26.61 -14.76 2.87
C ARG A 266 27.11 -13.85 1.75
N GLY A 267 27.86 -12.82 2.11
CA GLY A 267 28.53 -11.89 1.18
C GLY A 267 28.09 -10.43 1.30
N SER A 268 28.58 -9.61 0.37
CA SER A 268 28.21 -8.20 0.23
C SER A 268 26.72 -8.05 -0.07
N GLY A 269 26.17 -6.85 0.19
CA GLY A 269 24.76 -6.56 -0.12
C GLY A 269 24.44 -6.76 -1.60
N GLU A 270 25.34 -6.35 -2.49
CA GLU A 270 25.19 -6.53 -3.94
C GLU A 270 25.15 -8.02 -4.34
N SER A 271 26.07 -8.83 -3.79
CA SER A 271 26.09 -10.29 -4.01
C SER A 271 24.79 -10.95 -3.56
N ILE A 272 24.25 -10.50 -2.42
CA ILE A 272 22.97 -10.98 -1.90
C ILE A 272 21.82 -10.57 -2.82
N MET A 273 21.75 -9.31 -3.25
CA MET A 273 20.72 -8.85 -4.20
C MET A 273 20.75 -9.65 -5.52
N ARG A 274 21.95 -9.93 -6.05
CA ARG A 274 22.11 -10.80 -7.24
C ARG A 274 21.56 -12.20 -6.99
N ARG A 275 21.88 -12.81 -5.85
CA ARG A 275 21.37 -14.14 -5.45
C ARG A 275 19.85 -14.13 -5.26
N LEU A 276 19.27 -13.06 -4.73
CA LEU A 276 17.81 -12.90 -4.62
C LEU A 276 17.16 -12.86 -6.00
N ARG A 277 17.69 -12.06 -6.94
CA ARG A 277 17.21 -12.03 -8.34
C ARG A 277 17.23 -13.43 -8.96
N THR A 278 18.36 -14.14 -8.87
CA THR A 278 18.47 -15.52 -9.39
C THR A 278 17.47 -16.47 -8.72
N ARG A 279 17.31 -16.38 -7.40
CA ARG A 279 16.42 -17.27 -6.63
C ARG A 279 14.96 -17.11 -7.02
N TYR A 280 14.48 -15.88 -7.22
CA TYR A 280 13.06 -15.64 -7.51
C TYR A 280 12.75 -15.59 -9.01
N ALA A 281 13.74 -15.57 -9.90
CA ALA A 281 13.54 -15.65 -11.35
C ALA A 281 12.69 -16.87 -11.77
N ARG A 282 12.78 -18.00 -11.05
CA ARG A 282 11.95 -19.19 -11.29
C ARG A 282 10.44 -18.94 -11.17
N PHE A 283 10.03 -17.87 -10.48
CA PHE A 283 8.63 -17.50 -10.31
C PHE A 283 8.11 -16.54 -11.40
N LYS A 284 8.94 -16.18 -12.40
CA LYS A 284 8.56 -15.43 -13.60
C LYS A 284 7.72 -14.18 -13.24
N ASP A 285 6.53 -14.05 -13.81
CA ASP A 285 5.57 -12.95 -13.61
C ASP A 285 5.07 -12.81 -12.17
N HIS A 286 5.44 -13.72 -11.26
CA HIS A 286 5.11 -13.68 -9.83
C HIS A 286 6.35 -13.59 -8.92
N ALA A 287 7.52 -13.24 -9.46
CA ALA A 287 8.77 -13.11 -8.70
C ALA A 287 8.61 -12.23 -7.45
N PHE A 288 8.02 -11.05 -7.60
CA PHE A 288 7.79 -10.12 -6.49
C PHE A 288 6.84 -10.71 -5.44
N ARG A 289 5.76 -11.39 -5.82
CA ARG A 289 4.82 -12.02 -4.86
C ARG A 289 5.52 -13.03 -3.99
N SER A 290 6.28 -13.94 -4.63
CA SER A 290 6.99 -14.99 -3.94
C SER A 290 8.03 -14.43 -2.97
N TYR A 291 8.78 -13.41 -3.41
CA TYR A 291 9.73 -12.68 -2.58
C TYR A 291 9.04 -11.97 -1.41
N TRP A 292 8.04 -11.13 -1.71
CA TRP A 292 7.37 -10.30 -0.73
C TRP A 292 6.65 -11.13 0.33
N PHE A 293 5.89 -12.15 -0.04
CA PHE A 293 5.17 -12.94 0.96
C PHE A 293 6.09 -13.80 1.83
N GLU A 294 7.29 -14.19 1.36
CA GLU A 294 8.30 -14.84 2.21
C GLU A 294 8.83 -13.85 3.25
N LEU A 295 9.15 -12.63 2.80
CA LEU A 295 9.59 -11.53 3.66
C LEU A 295 8.49 -11.12 4.65
N TRP A 296 7.23 -11.03 4.20
CA TRP A 296 6.06 -10.70 5.03
C TRP A 296 5.78 -11.76 6.09
N THR A 297 5.98 -13.05 5.77
CA THR A 297 5.77 -14.15 6.72
C THR A 297 6.75 -14.08 7.90
N PHE A 298 8.02 -13.74 7.66
CA PHE A 298 9.00 -13.51 8.74
C PHE A 298 8.52 -12.44 9.73
N TYR A 299 7.84 -11.47 9.17
CA TYR A 299 7.44 -10.23 9.76
C TYR A 299 6.20 -10.45 10.65
N GLU A 300 5.22 -11.20 10.15
CA GLU A 300 4.09 -11.70 10.95
C GLU A 300 4.50 -12.73 12.01
N ALA A 301 5.51 -13.56 11.76
CA ALA A 301 6.01 -14.50 12.77
C ALA A 301 6.53 -13.78 14.02
N ARG A 302 6.96 -12.50 13.88
CA ARG A 302 7.50 -11.71 14.98
C ARG A 302 6.48 -10.80 15.66
N HIS A 303 5.49 -10.30 14.93
CA HIS A 303 4.53 -9.31 15.45
C HIS A 303 3.08 -9.82 15.46
N GLY A 304 2.86 -11.10 15.18
CA GLY A 304 1.55 -11.68 14.96
C GLY A 304 1.03 -11.41 13.53
N PRO A 305 -0.12 -12.00 13.16
CA PRO A 305 -0.72 -11.80 11.84
C PRO A 305 -0.93 -10.32 11.51
N ALA A 306 -0.70 -9.90 10.26
CA ALA A 306 -0.73 -8.48 9.92
C ALA A 306 -2.06 -7.77 10.22
N HIS A 307 -3.17 -8.51 10.15
CA HIS A 307 -4.50 -7.99 10.46
C HIS A 307 -4.73 -7.70 11.94
N THR A 308 -3.81 -8.08 12.84
CA THR A 308 -3.86 -7.73 14.25
C THR A 308 -3.00 -6.51 14.58
N TRP A 309 -2.24 -5.98 13.63
CA TRP A 309 -1.38 -4.83 13.88
C TRP A 309 -2.19 -3.55 14.01
N GLN A 310 -1.93 -2.83 15.09
CA GLN A 310 -2.49 -1.50 15.32
C GLN A 310 -1.60 -0.46 14.63
N ARG A 311 -2.20 0.45 13.86
CA ARG A 311 -1.47 1.48 13.10
C ARG A 311 -0.51 2.28 13.97
N ASP A 312 -0.97 2.74 15.12
CA ASP A 312 -0.28 3.71 15.97
C ASP A 312 0.66 3.08 17.01
N SER A 313 0.74 1.74 17.06
CA SER A 313 1.71 1.00 17.88
C SER A 313 2.54 0.04 17.04
N THR A 314 2.14 -1.22 16.87
CA THR A 314 2.85 -2.23 16.07
C THR A 314 3.16 -1.74 14.66
N GLY A 315 2.23 -1.01 14.05
CA GLY A 315 2.35 -0.45 12.71
C GLY A 315 3.39 0.65 12.55
N THR A 316 3.77 1.35 13.62
CA THR A 316 4.86 2.36 13.57
C THR A 316 6.24 1.73 13.75
N LEU A 317 6.31 0.54 14.35
CA LEU A 317 7.54 -0.13 14.76
C LEU A 317 7.94 -1.29 13.84
N PHE A 318 7.17 -1.56 12.78
CA PHE A 318 7.41 -2.71 11.91
C PHE A 318 8.56 -2.48 10.93
N THR A 319 9.76 -2.42 11.49
CA THR A 319 11.01 -2.34 10.74
C THR A 319 12.04 -3.24 11.36
N ALA A 320 12.97 -3.69 10.50
CA ALA A 320 14.18 -4.37 10.92
C ALA A 320 14.94 -3.71 12.09
N ARG A 321 14.92 -2.37 12.20
CA ARG A 321 15.67 -1.62 13.22
C ARG A 321 15.18 -1.90 14.65
N GLU A 322 13.89 -2.12 14.83
CA GLU A 322 13.29 -2.41 16.13
C GLU A 322 13.35 -3.92 16.47
N LEU A 323 13.77 -4.78 15.53
CA LEU A 323 13.86 -6.24 15.73
C LEU A 323 15.11 -6.68 16.52
N GLY A 324 16.05 -5.76 16.79
CA GLY A 324 17.19 -6.03 17.67
C GLY A 324 16.86 -5.95 19.17
N LYS A 325 15.67 -5.46 19.52
CA LYS A 325 15.23 -5.33 20.92
C LYS A 325 14.44 -6.59 21.33
N PRO A 326 14.64 -7.12 22.55
CA PRO A 326 13.77 -8.14 23.12
C PRO A 326 12.32 -7.64 23.10
N ALA A 327 11.35 -8.53 22.89
CA ALA A 327 9.95 -8.16 23.06
C ALA A 327 9.76 -7.65 24.49
N THR A 328 9.37 -6.40 24.65
CA THR A 328 8.94 -5.89 25.96
C THR A 328 7.71 -6.72 26.36
N PRO A 329 7.70 -7.39 27.53
CA PRO A 329 6.50 -8.03 28.01
C PRO A 329 5.40 -6.97 28.07
N SER A 330 4.26 -7.23 27.42
CA SER A 330 3.06 -6.43 27.61
C SER A 330 2.81 -6.36 29.12
N GLY A 331 2.73 -5.14 29.65
CA GLY A 331 2.64 -4.87 31.08
C GLY A 331 1.59 -5.73 31.75
N ARG A 332 1.96 -6.29 32.90
CA ARG A 332 1.03 -6.93 33.83
C ARG A 332 -0.01 -5.89 34.26
N ASP A 333 -1.24 -6.33 34.27
CA ASP A 333 -2.41 -5.69 34.84
C ASP A 333 -2.16 -5.36 36.33
N PRO A 334 -2.16 -4.10 36.77
CA PRO A 334 -2.07 -3.77 38.19
C PRO A 334 -3.49 -3.78 38.77
N ALA A 335 -4.06 -4.98 38.93
CA ALA A 335 -5.30 -5.19 39.66
C ALA A 335 -5.35 -6.62 40.24
N ALA A 336 -4.43 -6.91 41.14
CA ALA A 336 -4.55 -7.99 42.14
C ALA A 336 -3.57 -7.68 43.27
N GLY A 337 -4.09 -7.06 44.33
CA GLY A 337 -3.38 -6.67 45.54
C GLY A 337 -4.34 -5.96 46.46
#